data_AF-A0A953Y0K2-F1
#
_entry.id   AF-A0A953Y0K2-F1
#
_cell.length_a   1.000
_cell.length_b   1.000
_cell.length_c   1.000
_cell.angle_alpha   90.00
_cell.angle_beta   90.00
_cell.angle_gamma   90.00
#
_symmetry.space_group_name_H-M   'P 1'
#
loop_
_entity.id
_entity.type
_entity.pdbx_description
1 polymer ?
#
loop_
_entity_poly.entity_id
_entity_poly.type
_entity_poly.pdbx_seq_one_letter_code
_entity_poly.pdbx_strand_id
1 'polypeptide(L)'
;RMIPHFAANGVNLLSTGPASDTAYLGPSGWSGTSMSSPSVCGSVTLLTQLWYREMNSRQFAPDTVRGILAATAMDQYNQGPDYRYGFGIVDCQRAADLILANKAGGGNHIIRGSIRQGDVVEYNLSVSSSATPLKVVCSWLDIYASTGSGNKLINNIDLELVEPNGTTIHYPWSGLSSG
;
A
#
# COMPACT_ATOMS: atom_id res chain seq x y z
N ARG A 1 -13.71 8.34 -4.01
CA ARG A 1 -12.72 7.36 -3.49
C ARG A 1 -12.07 6.69 -4.67
N MET A 2 -10.74 6.66 -4.71
CA MET A 2 -9.99 5.99 -5.78
C MET A 2 -10.07 4.47 -5.63
N ILE A 3 -10.46 3.79 -6.71
CA ILE A 3 -10.37 2.34 -6.88
C ILE A 3 -9.95 2.06 -8.34
N PRO A 4 -9.20 0.97 -8.62
CA PRO A 4 -8.63 0.02 -7.67
C PRO A 4 -7.58 0.67 -6.76
N HIS A 5 -7.23 0.03 -5.64
CA HIS A 5 -6.13 0.53 -4.80
C HIS A 5 -4.76 0.12 -5.36
N PHE A 6 -4.67 -1.06 -5.98
CA PHE A 6 -3.42 -1.61 -6.52
C PHE A 6 -3.69 -2.43 -7.77
N ALA A 7 -2.68 -2.57 -8.62
CA ALA A 7 -2.67 -3.46 -9.76
C ALA A 7 -1.65 -4.61 -9.58
N ALA A 8 -1.83 -5.68 -10.34
CA ALA A 8 -0.87 -6.79 -10.46
C ALA A 8 -1.02 -7.49 -11.81
N ASN A 9 -0.02 -8.30 -12.17
CA ASN A 9 -0.08 -9.09 -13.40
C ASN A 9 -1.32 -10.00 -13.40
N GLY A 10 -2.09 -9.92 -14.47
CA GLY A 10 -3.32 -10.68 -14.66
C GLY A 10 -3.63 -10.95 -16.12
N VAL A 11 -2.63 -10.91 -17.02
CA VAL A 11 -2.83 -11.17 -18.44
C VAL A 11 -2.00 -12.40 -18.82
N ASN A 12 -2.65 -13.36 -19.48
CA ASN A 12 -2.08 -14.60 -19.97
C ASN A 12 -1.30 -15.37 -18.90
N LEU A 13 -1.87 -15.47 -17.68
CA LEU A 13 -1.23 -16.19 -16.59
C LEU A 13 -1.38 -17.71 -16.78
N LEU A 14 -0.25 -18.41 -16.73
CA LEU A 14 -0.22 -19.85 -16.54
C LEU A 14 -0.68 -20.17 -15.11
N SER A 15 -1.73 -20.96 -14.98
CA SER A 15 -2.26 -21.42 -13.69
C SER A 15 -2.85 -22.82 -13.83
N THR A 16 -3.25 -23.42 -12.71
CA THR A 16 -3.89 -24.75 -12.70
C THR A 16 -5.25 -24.68 -13.41
N GLY A 17 -5.58 -25.74 -14.14
CA GLY A 17 -6.84 -25.88 -14.87
C GLY A 17 -7.76 -26.92 -14.20
N PRO A 18 -9.10 -26.82 -14.36
CA PRO A 18 -10.03 -27.74 -13.70
C PRO A 18 -10.20 -29.09 -14.43
N ALA A 19 -9.46 -29.34 -15.53
CA ALA A 19 -9.67 -30.52 -16.38
C ALA A 19 -9.11 -31.83 -15.79
N SER A 20 -8.06 -31.76 -14.96
CA SER A 20 -7.44 -32.90 -14.24
C SER A 20 -6.47 -32.40 -13.16
N ASP A 21 -6.00 -33.30 -12.29
CA ASP A 21 -5.01 -32.99 -11.23
C ASP A 21 -3.65 -32.51 -11.77
N THR A 22 -3.35 -32.80 -13.02
CA THR A 22 -2.12 -32.37 -13.72
C THR A 22 -2.38 -31.25 -14.72
N ALA A 23 -3.61 -30.76 -14.82
CA ALA A 23 -3.98 -29.78 -15.82
C ALA A 23 -3.44 -28.39 -15.46
N TYR A 24 -2.79 -27.78 -16.45
CA TYR A 24 -2.49 -26.36 -16.49
C TYR A 24 -3.25 -25.73 -17.64
N LEU A 25 -3.61 -24.47 -17.47
CA LEU A 25 -4.20 -23.68 -18.53
C LEU A 25 -3.17 -23.53 -19.66
N GLY A 26 -3.60 -23.74 -20.90
CA GLY A 26 -2.74 -23.82 -22.09
C GLY A 26 -1.99 -22.51 -22.42
N PRO A 27 -1.34 -22.43 -23.59
CA PRO A 27 -0.30 -21.44 -23.90
C PRO A 27 -0.74 -19.97 -23.87
N SER A 28 -2.05 -19.68 -23.89
CA SER A 28 -2.58 -18.32 -23.79
C SER A 28 -2.93 -17.90 -22.35
N GLY A 29 -2.84 -18.80 -21.37
CA GLY A 29 -3.20 -18.54 -19.97
C GLY A 29 -4.65 -18.03 -19.80
N TRP A 30 -4.99 -17.58 -18.61
CA TRP A 30 -6.19 -16.76 -18.39
C TRP A 30 -5.84 -15.30 -18.12
N SER A 31 -6.76 -14.42 -18.48
CA SER A 31 -6.62 -12.98 -18.35
C SER A 31 -7.80 -12.40 -17.59
N GLY A 32 -7.54 -11.46 -16.68
CA GLY A 32 -8.53 -10.75 -15.91
C GLY A 32 -8.03 -10.29 -14.54
N THR A 33 -8.76 -9.36 -13.93
CA THR A 33 -8.54 -8.96 -12.53
C THR A 33 -8.74 -10.12 -11.56
N SER A 34 -9.51 -11.13 -11.96
CA SER A 34 -9.62 -12.43 -11.27
C SER A 34 -8.30 -13.18 -11.17
N MET A 35 -7.33 -12.90 -12.05
CA MET A 35 -6.00 -13.50 -12.05
C MET A 35 -5.00 -12.61 -11.30
N SER A 36 -5.17 -11.29 -11.35
CA SER A 36 -4.40 -10.35 -10.53
C SER A 36 -4.68 -10.52 -9.03
N SER A 37 -5.94 -10.75 -8.64
CA SER A 37 -6.36 -10.87 -7.24
C SER A 37 -5.65 -11.98 -6.44
N PRO A 38 -5.60 -13.25 -6.90
CA PRO A 38 -4.88 -14.31 -6.21
C PRO A 38 -3.36 -14.11 -6.22
N SER A 39 -2.80 -13.45 -7.24
CA SER A 39 -1.38 -13.08 -7.28
C SER A 39 -1.02 -12.16 -6.10
N VAL A 40 -1.81 -11.09 -5.90
CA VAL A 40 -1.64 -10.19 -4.73
C VAL A 40 -1.89 -10.94 -3.42
N CYS A 41 -2.89 -11.82 -3.35
CA CYS A 41 -3.19 -12.62 -2.16
C CYS A 41 -1.99 -13.49 -1.73
N GLY A 42 -1.34 -14.16 -2.69
CA GLY A 42 -0.13 -14.94 -2.43
C GLY A 42 1.02 -14.07 -1.93
N SER A 43 1.27 -12.91 -2.57
CA SER A 43 2.28 -11.95 -2.13
C SER A 43 2.05 -11.46 -0.70
N VAL A 44 0.81 -11.06 -0.37
CA VAL A 44 0.46 -10.60 0.99
C VAL A 44 0.58 -11.74 2.01
N THR A 45 0.34 -12.99 1.62
CA THR A 45 0.53 -14.16 2.49
C THR A 45 2.00 -14.32 2.87
N LEU A 46 2.92 -14.21 1.90
CA LEU A 46 4.37 -14.25 2.15
C LEU A 46 4.83 -13.07 3.03
N LEU A 47 4.33 -11.87 2.76
CA LEU A 47 4.61 -10.69 3.58
C LEU A 47 4.07 -10.83 5.00
N THR A 48 2.93 -11.50 5.18
CA THR A 48 2.36 -11.81 6.51
C THR A 48 3.25 -12.77 7.28
N GLN A 49 3.78 -13.80 6.64
CA GLN A 49 4.74 -14.72 7.25
C GLN A 49 6.04 -14.00 7.64
N LEU A 50 6.56 -13.16 6.74
CA LEU A 50 7.74 -12.34 7.01
C LEU A 50 7.50 -11.41 8.19
N TRP A 51 6.40 -10.65 8.18
CA TRP A 51 6.04 -9.75 9.27
C TRP A 51 5.96 -10.48 10.61
N TYR A 52 5.28 -11.62 10.66
CA TYR A 52 5.13 -12.42 11.88
C TYR A 52 6.50 -12.85 12.44
N ARG A 53 7.40 -13.31 11.56
CA ARG A 53 8.78 -13.70 11.92
C ARG A 53 9.58 -12.51 12.44
N GLU A 54 9.47 -11.36 11.78
CA GLU A 54 10.34 -10.22 12.04
C GLU A 54 9.86 -9.34 13.19
N MET A 55 8.55 -9.22 13.38
CA MET A 55 7.90 -8.26 14.29
C MET A 55 7.42 -8.93 15.59
N ASN A 56 8.18 -9.89 16.12
CA ASN A 56 7.89 -10.58 17.38
C ASN A 56 6.49 -11.22 17.43
N SER A 57 6.12 -11.99 16.39
CA SER A 57 4.83 -12.69 16.29
C SER A 57 3.60 -11.78 16.31
N ARG A 58 3.76 -10.49 15.98
CA ARG A 58 2.63 -9.56 15.88
C ARG A 58 1.79 -9.87 14.64
N GLN A 59 0.48 -9.69 14.76
CA GLN A 59 -0.43 -9.74 13.62
C GLN A 59 -0.09 -8.65 12.61
N PHE A 60 -0.16 -8.98 11.33
CA PHE A 60 0.01 -8.01 10.25
C PHE A 60 -1.34 -7.32 9.99
N ALA A 61 -1.51 -6.11 10.52
CA ALA A 61 -2.80 -5.44 10.46
C ALA A 61 -3.15 -4.93 9.05
N PRO A 62 -4.42 -4.98 8.60
CA PRO A 62 -4.77 -4.66 7.21
C PRO A 62 -4.46 -3.22 6.76
N ASP A 63 -4.57 -2.24 7.66
CA ASP A 63 -4.13 -0.86 7.46
C ASP A 63 -2.63 -0.76 7.19
N THR A 64 -1.84 -1.51 7.96
CA THR A 64 -0.38 -1.57 7.81
C THR A 64 0.01 -2.26 6.50
N VAL A 65 -0.66 -3.37 6.14
CA VAL A 65 -0.49 -4.04 4.84
C VAL A 65 -0.75 -3.04 3.71
N ARG A 66 -1.89 -2.34 3.73
CA ARG A 66 -2.23 -1.35 2.70
C ARG A 66 -1.20 -0.23 2.63
N GLY A 67 -0.76 0.30 3.77
CA GLY A 67 0.23 1.37 3.84
C GLY A 67 1.57 0.97 3.24
N ILE A 68 2.08 -0.23 3.58
CA ILE A 68 3.32 -0.77 3.02
C ILE A 68 3.19 -0.97 1.52
N LEU A 69 2.12 -1.63 1.05
CA LEU A 69 1.91 -1.84 -0.39
C LEU A 69 1.84 -0.50 -1.15
N ALA A 70 1.16 0.50 -0.62
CA ALA A 70 1.10 1.82 -1.25
C ALA A 70 2.45 2.55 -1.23
N ALA A 71 3.23 2.42 -0.16
CA ALA A 71 4.57 3.00 -0.07
C ALA A 71 5.53 2.37 -1.09
N THR A 72 5.41 1.08 -1.35
CA THR A 72 6.40 0.33 -2.17
C THR A 72 5.95 0.00 -3.58
N ALA A 73 4.67 0.19 -3.91
CA ALA A 73 4.14 -0.04 -5.25
C ALA A 73 4.91 0.76 -6.31
N MET A 74 5.09 0.12 -7.46
CA MET A 74 5.66 0.72 -8.64
C MET A 74 4.60 1.55 -9.34
N ASP A 75 4.82 2.86 -9.34
CA ASP A 75 3.97 3.81 -10.02
C ASP A 75 3.96 3.54 -11.54
N GLN A 76 2.80 3.70 -12.17
CA GLN A 76 2.58 3.42 -13.58
C GLN A 76 1.54 4.38 -14.13
N TYR A 77 1.64 4.66 -15.43
CA TYR A 77 0.78 5.61 -16.16
C TYR A 77 1.01 7.07 -15.78
N ASN A 78 0.46 7.56 -14.67
CA ASN A 78 0.68 8.92 -14.21
C ASN A 78 1.59 8.94 -12.98
N GLN A 79 2.21 10.08 -12.68
CA GLN A 79 2.88 10.23 -11.38
C GLN A 79 1.82 10.35 -10.29
N GLY A 80 1.96 9.51 -9.27
CA GLY A 80 1.04 9.45 -8.14
C GLY A 80 -0.22 8.62 -8.42
N PRO A 81 -1.13 8.58 -7.44
CA PRO A 81 -2.27 7.67 -7.50
C PRO A 81 -3.24 8.00 -8.63
N ASP A 82 -3.73 6.98 -9.35
CA ASP A 82 -4.67 7.17 -10.46
C ASP A 82 -5.82 6.13 -10.49
N TYR A 83 -6.83 6.37 -11.33
CA TYR A 83 -8.02 5.51 -11.46
C TYR A 83 -7.79 4.22 -12.27
N ARG A 84 -6.59 3.98 -12.79
CA ARG A 84 -6.21 2.84 -13.63
C ARG A 84 -5.33 1.83 -12.89
N TYR A 85 -4.32 2.30 -12.15
CA TYR A 85 -3.38 1.51 -11.38
C TYR A 85 -3.49 1.73 -9.86
N GLY A 86 -4.30 2.68 -9.41
CA GLY A 86 -4.40 3.01 -7.99
C GLY A 86 -3.08 3.62 -7.51
N PHE A 87 -2.49 3.05 -6.45
CA PHE A 87 -1.15 3.41 -5.99
C PHE A 87 -0.01 2.79 -6.81
N GLY A 88 -0.33 1.99 -7.83
CA GLY A 88 0.64 1.32 -8.70
C GLY A 88 0.56 -0.20 -8.69
N ILE A 89 1.55 -0.82 -9.32
CA ILE A 89 1.73 -2.28 -9.36
C ILE A 89 2.38 -2.75 -8.04
N VAL A 90 1.81 -3.77 -7.41
CA VAL A 90 2.36 -4.38 -6.19
C VAL A 90 3.80 -4.87 -6.43
N ASP A 91 4.74 -4.35 -5.64
CA ASP A 91 6.12 -4.82 -5.57
C ASP A 91 6.35 -5.53 -4.23
N CYS A 92 6.28 -6.86 -4.28
CA CYS A 92 6.41 -7.70 -3.09
C CYS A 92 7.84 -7.68 -2.50
N GLN A 93 8.87 -7.49 -3.35
CA GLN A 93 10.25 -7.43 -2.89
C GLN A 93 10.48 -6.14 -2.11
N ARG A 94 10.12 -5.00 -2.68
CA ARG A 94 10.26 -3.71 -1.99
C ARG A 94 9.44 -3.64 -0.71
N ALA A 95 8.25 -4.28 -0.69
CA ALA A 95 7.46 -4.41 0.54
C ALA A 95 8.18 -5.22 1.63
N ALA A 96 8.83 -6.33 1.26
CA ALA A 96 9.64 -7.14 2.17
C ALA A 96 10.86 -6.36 2.67
N ASP A 97 11.55 -5.64 1.78
CA ASP A 97 12.70 -4.80 2.11
C ASP A 97 12.32 -3.69 3.10
N LEU A 98 11.15 -3.05 2.93
CA LEU A 98 10.65 -2.05 3.87
C LEU A 98 10.36 -2.66 5.26
N ILE A 99 9.80 -3.87 5.32
CA ILE A 99 9.57 -4.59 6.60
C ILE A 99 10.90 -4.86 7.30
N LEU A 100 11.90 -5.34 6.58
CA LEU A 100 13.24 -5.64 7.12
C LEU A 100 13.97 -4.35 7.53
N ALA A 101 13.90 -3.30 6.72
CA ALA A 101 14.46 -1.99 7.04
C ALA A 101 13.78 -1.38 8.28
N ASN A 102 12.47 -1.55 8.44
CA ASN A 102 11.76 -1.13 9.65
C ASN A 102 12.33 -1.82 10.90
N LYS A 103 12.53 -3.15 10.85
CA LYS A 103 13.12 -3.89 11.97
C LYS A 103 14.55 -3.42 12.26
N ALA A 104 15.39 -3.33 11.23
CA ALA A 104 16.79 -2.92 11.37
C ALA A 104 16.92 -1.50 11.92
N GLY A 105 16.01 -0.60 11.52
CA GLY A 105 15.95 0.79 11.99
C GLY A 105 15.21 0.99 13.31
N GLY A 106 14.93 -0.07 14.08
CA GLY A 106 14.29 0.04 15.40
C GLY A 106 12.81 0.40 15.39
N GLY A 107 12.13 0.26 14.25
CA GLY A 107 10.70 0.54 14.09
C GLY A 107 10.35 1.93 13.56
N ASN A 108 11.33 2.67 13.02
CA ASN A 108 11.15 4.08 12.64
C ASN A 108 10.58 4.29 11.22
N HIS A 109 10.38 3.23 10.43
CA HIS A 109 9.84 3.34 9.06
C HIS A 109 8.33 3.07 9.00
N ILE A 110 7.80 2.28 9.93
CA ILE A 110 6.40 1.85 9.98
C ILE A 110 5.87 2.14 11.37
N ILE A 111 5.20 3.28 11.49
CA ILE A 111 4.68 3.79 12.76
C ILE A 111 3.17 3.51 12.83
N ARG A 112 2.70 3.01 13.97
CA ARG A 112 1.27 2.83 14.26
C ARG A 112 0.89 3.75 15.41
N GLY A 113 -0.29 4.35 15.30
CA GLY A 113 -0.82 5.27 16.29
C GLY A 113 -2.34 5.37 16.23
N SER A 114 -2.86 6.30 17.01
CA SER A 114 -4.27 6.66 17.04
C SER A 114 -4.38 8.17 17.19
N ILE A 115 -5.40 8.76 16.59
CA ILE A 115 -5.68 10.19 16.64
C ILE A 115 -7.16 10.39 17.00
N ARG A 116 -7.48 11.48 17.70
CA ARG A 116 -8.86 11.88 17.99
C ARG A 116 -9.21 13.16 17.24
N GLN A 117 -10.50 13.42 17.15
CA GLN A 117 -11.00 14.65 16.53
C GLN A 117 -10.37 15.89 17.17
N GLY A 118 -9.76 16.74 16.35
CA GLY A 118 -9.13 17.99 16.78
C GLY A 118 -7.70 17.86 17.29
N ASP A 119 -7.18 16.64 17.47
CA ASP A 119 -5.78 16.42 17.83
C ASP A 119 -4.87 16.51 16.60
N VAL A 120 -3.60 16.88 16.84
CA VAL A 120 -2.51 16.76 15.88
C VAL A 120 -1.44 15.85 16.48
N VAL A 121 -0.97 14.87 15.71
CA VAL A 121 0.09 13.93 16.13
C VAL A 121 1.26 14.07 15.18
N GLU A 122 2.42 14.46 15.72
CA GLU A 122 3.64 14.68 14.94
C GLU A 122 4.59 13.50 15.03
N TYR A 123 5.20 13.16 13.90
CA TYR A 123 6.24 12.13 13.80
C TYR A 123 7.49 12.73 13.14
N ASN A 124 8.59 12.78 13.90
CA ASN A 124 9.86 13.27 13.39
C ASN A 124 10.58 12.17 12.61
N LEU A 125 11.11 12.52 11.44
CA LEU A 125 11.93 11.64 10.61
C LEU A 125 13.21 12.34 10.16
N SER A 126 14.29 11.57 10.01
CA SER A 126 15.57 12.07 9.51
C SER A 126 15.83 11.50 8.12
N VAL A 127 16.00 12.38 7.12
CA VAL A 127 16.30 11.99 5.74
C VAL A 127 17.71 12.47 5.39
N SER A 128 18.58 11.55 4.95
CA SER A 128 19.90 11.90 4.44
C SER A 128 19.77 12.68 3.13
N SER A 129 20.65 13.66 2.89
CA SER A 129 20.71 14.39 1.60
C SER A 129 21.07 13.48 0.42
N SER A 130 21.65 12.31 0.67
CA SER A 130 21.96 11.28 -0.33
C SER A 130 20.86 10.23 -0.50
N ALA A 131 19.74 10.34 0.23
CA ALA A 131 18.66 9.37 0.17
C ALA A 131 17.89 9.44 -1.15
N THR A 132 17.26 8.33 -1.53
CA THR A 132 16.23 8.34 -2.58
C THR A 132 15.03 9.19 -2.16
N PRO A 133 14.18 9.63 -3.10
CA PRO A 133 13.00 10.43 -2.78
C PRO A 133 12.15 9.80 -1.66
N LEU A 134 11.79 10.61 -0.67
CA LEU A 134 10.95 10.19 0.44
C LEU A 134 9.51 10.00 -0.05
N LYS A 135 8.91 8.87 0.31
CA LYS A 135 7.48 8.62 0.12
C LYS A 135 6.84 8.34 1.48
N VAL A 136 5.85 9.16 1.84
CA VAL A 136 5.10 9.04 3.10
C VAL A 136 3.68 8.62 2.78
N VAL A 137 3.16 7.65 3.53
CA VAL A 137 1.81 7.10 3.36
C VAL A 137 1.13 7.03 4.72
N CYS A 138 -0.08 7.60 4.79
CA CYS A 138 -1.00 7.39 5.91
C CYS A 138 -2.12 6.45 5.46
N SER A 139 -2.41 5.41 6.26
CA SER A 139 -3.42 4.40 5.97
C SER A 139 -4.15 4.02 7.25
N TRP A 140 -5.48 4.03 7.21
CA TRP A 140 -6.33 3.70 8.34
C TRP A 140 -7.50 2.79 7.92
N LEU A 141 -8.07 2.11 8.90
CA LEU A 141 -9.36 1.43 8.77
C LEU A 141 -10.45 2.38 9.23
N ASP A 142 -11.26 2.84 8.28
CA ASP A 142 -12.43 3.65 8.60
C ASP A 142 -13.63 2.77 8.96
N ILE A 143 -14.54 3.30 9.78
CA ILE A 143 -15.78 2.62 10.14
C ILE A 143 -16.77 2.65 8.98
N TYR A 144 -17.67 1.67 8.93
CA TYR A 144 -18.65 1.57 7.86
C TYR A 144 -19.67 2.72 7.95
N ALA A 145 -19.71 3.57 6.90
CA ALA A 145 -20.79 4.54 6.73
C ALA A 145 -22.11 3.84 6.44
N SER A 146 -23.25 4.43 6.83
CA SER A 146 -24.56 3.85 6.55
C SER A 146 -24.76 3.52 5.07
N THR A 147 -25.53 2.47 4.79
CA THR A 147 -25.74 1.92 3.44
C THR A 147 -26.21 2.97 2.44
N GLY A 148 -27.06 3.91 2.86
CA GLY A 148 -27.56 5.03 2.03
C GLY A 148 -26.68 6.30 2.00
N SER A 149 -25.59 6.37 2.77
CA SER A 149 -24.78 7.60 2.81
C SER A 149 -24.09 7.88 1.47
N GLY A 150 -24.21 9.11 0.96
CA GLY A 150 -23.49 9.57 -0.22
C GLY A 150 -21.98 9.72 0.01
N ASN A 151 -21.58 10.05 1.24
CA ASN A 151 -20.17 10.04 1.65
C ASN A 151 -19.88 8.78 2.47
N LYS A 152 -18.89 7.99 2.04
CA LYS A 152 -18.47 6.76 2.73
C LYS A 152 -17.29 6.97 3.68
N LEU A 153 -16.67 8.16 3.68
CA LEU A 153 -15.62 8.54 4.60
C LEU A 153 -16.25 9.12 5.87
N ILE A 154 -15.95 8.52 7.03
CA ILE A 154 -16.43 8.96 8.34
C ILE A 154 -15.31 9.67 9.11
N ASN A 155 -14.18 9.01 9.30
CA ASN A 155 -13.01 9.62 9.93
C ASN A 155 -12.11 10.22 8.85
N ASN A 156 -12.09 11.55 8.76
CA ASN A 156 -11.21 12.28 7.87
C ASN A 156 -9.87 12.55 8.57
N ILE A 157 -8.80 11.95 8.07
CA ILE A 157 -7.44 12.11 8.60
C ILE A 157 -6.60 12.77 7.52
N ASP A 158 -6.03 13.93 7.86
CA ASP A 158 -5.13 14.66 6.98
C ASP A 158 -3.68 14.31 7.32
N LEU A 159 -2.84 14.24 6.29
CA LEU A 159 -1.39 14.02 6.39
C LEU A 159 -0.70 15.27 5.85
N GLU A 160 0.26 15.78 6.60
CA GLU A 160 1.12 16.89 6.22
C GLU A 160 2.58 16.47 6.37
N LEU A 161 3.39 16.74 5.35
CA LEU A 161 4.84 16.59 5.43
C LEU A 161 5.48 17.97 5.48
N VAL A 162 6.02 18.32 6.63
CA VAL A 162 6.69 19.60 6.88
C VAL A 162 8.19 19.44 6.65
N GLU A 163 8.78 20.30 5.82
CA GLU A 163 10.23 20.32 5.62
C GLU A 163 10.99 20.79 6.87
N PRO A 164 12.30 20.49 7.00
CA PRO A 164 13.10 20.96 8.14
C PRO A 164 13.13 22.48 8.35
N ASN A 165 12.73 23.27 7.34
CA ASN A 165 12.60 24.72 7.46
C ASN A 165 11.35 25.18 8.24
N GLY A 166 10.42 24.26 8.53
CA GLY A 166 9.17 24.52 9.26
C GLY A 166 8.11 25.31 8.49
N THR A 167 8.33 25.61 7.21
CA THR A 167 7.46 26.49 6.41
C THR A 167 6.93 25.85 5.13
N THR A 168 7.70 24.97 4.49
CA THR A 168 7.20 24.21 3.34
C THR A 168 6.38 23.03 3.83
N ILE A 169 5.12 22.94 3.38
CA ILE A 169 4.21 21.83 3.69
C ILE A 169 3.82 21.14 2.38
N HIS A 170 4.03 19.82 2.33
CA HIS A 170 3.60 18.96 1.23
C HIS A 170 2.33 18.19 1.63
N TYR A 171 1.35 18.17 0.73
CA TYR A 171 0.07 17.47 0.95
C TYR A 171 -0.04 16.24 0.03
N PRO A 172 -0.72 15.16 0.47
CA PRO A 172 -0.89 13.95 -0.34
C PRO A 172 -1.54 14.19 -1.71
N TRP A 173 -2.38 15.22 -1.84
CA TRP A 173 -3.10 15.56 -3.06
C TRP A 173 -2.40 16.64 -3.91
N SER A 174 -1.35 17.31 -3.41
CA SER A 174 -0.66 18.36 -4.18
C SER A 174 0.22 17.79 -5.31
N GLY A 175 0.41 16.46 -5.35
CA GLY A 175 1.11 15.74 -6.43
C GLY A 175 0.19 15.08 -7.46
N LEU A 176 -1.14 15.17 -7.31
CA LEU A 176 -2.08 14.77 -8.37
C LEU A 176 -2.08 15.88 -9.41
N SER A 177 -1.07 15.91 -10.30
CA SER A 177 -1.10 16.84 -11.42
C SER A 177 -2.40 16.61 -12.18
N SER A 178 -3.20 17.67 -12.27
CA SER A 178 -4.40 17.73 -13.10
C SER A 178 -4.06 17.30 -14.53
N GLY A 179 -4.75 16.26 -15.00
CA GLY A 179 -5.09 15.97 -16.41
C GLY A 179 -4.03 16.21 -17.48
#